data_AF-A0A7L9FK45-F1
#
_entry.id   AF-A0A7L9FK45-F1
#
_cell.length_a   1.000
_cell.length_b   1.000
_cell.length_c   1.000
_cell.angle_alpha   90.00
_cell.angle_beta   90.00
_cell.angle_gamma   90.00
#
_symmetry.space_group_name_H-M   'P 1'
#
loop_
_entity.id
_entity.type
_entity.pdbx_description
1 polymer ?
#
loop_
_entity_poly.entity_id
_entity_poly.type
_entity_poly.pdbx_seq_one_letter_code
_entity_poly.pdbx_strand_id
1 'polypeptide(L)'
;MVKAGFVPPGEVFEGRVVAVTECIEEIPCNVCQSLCPVKAIEVEGLRGRPRIDWSKCIGCGVCVGGCPGQAMFLVGRDSNGYVVGLPYEFLPRPRRGDVVELLNRRGEPVGRGEVLRVFEMNKTLVVYVRVPGELLWEVRSIRVK
;
A
#
# COMPACT_ATOMS: atom_id res chain seq x y z
N MET A 1 13.99 5.55 16.58
CA MET A 1 13.40 4.42 17.33
C MET A 1 12.23 3.89 16.51
N VAL A 2 12.47 2.92 15.62
CA VAL A 2 11.41 2.28 14.81
C VAL A 2 10.69 1.30 15.74
N LYS A 3 9.56 1.72 16.30
CA LYS A 3 8.71 0.85 17.12
C LYS A 3 8.27 -0.34 16.25
N ALA A 4 8.42 -1.55 16.79
CA ALA A 4 8.08 -2.81 16.15
C ALA A 4 6.70 -2.77 15.47
N GLY A 5 6.62 -3.23 14.21
CA GLY A 5 5.36 -3.63 13.56
C GLY A 5 4.92 -2.87 12.31
N PHE A 6 5.57 -1.77 11.91
CA PHE A 6 5.14 -0.97 10.74
C PHE A 6 6.00 -1.14 9.49
N VAL A 7 7.27 -1.50 9.65
CA VAL A 7 8.22 -1.68 8.55
C VAL A 7 8.61 -3.17 8.48
N PRO A 8 8.46 -3.83 7.33
CA PRO A 8 8.87 -5.21 7.17
C PRO A 8 10.39 -5.33 7.29
N PRO A 9 10.91 -6.42 7.88
CA PRO A 9 12.34 -6.72 7.83
C PRO A 9 12.85 -6.73 6.39
N GLY A 10 14.10 -6.32 6.17
CA GLY A 10 14.68 -6.20 4.82
C GLY A 10 14.63 -7.51 4.01
N GLU A 11 14.77 -8.66 4.68
CA GLU A 11 14.66 -9.98 4.05
C GLU A 11 13.27 -10.28 3.46
N VAL A 12 12.21 -9.74 4.06
CA VAL A 12 10.83 -9.92 3.57
C VAL A 12 10.53 -8.98 2.41
N PHE A 13 11.28 -7.90 2.30
CA PHE A 13 11.14 -6.87 1.29
C PHE A 13 11.76 -7.27 -0.06
N GLU A 14 12.75 -8.16 -0.04
CA GLU A 14 13.49 -8.57 -1.22
C GLU A 14 12.73 -9.66 -2.00
N GLY A 15 12.36 -9.36 -3.25
CA GLY A 15 11.64 -10.28 -4.12
C GLY A 15 10.12 -10.37 -3.87
N ARG A 16 9.57 -9.61 -2.91
CA ARG A 16 8.15 -9.61 -2.56
C ARG A 16 7.61 -8.20 -2.39
N VAL A 17 6.32 -8.04 -2.73
CA VAL A 17 5.53 -6.86 -2.40
C VAL A 17 4.58 -7.23 -1.27
N VAL A 18 4.65 -6.51 -0.15
CA VAL A 18 3.89 -6.81 1.06
C VAL A 18 3.14 -5.59 1.56
N ALA A 19 2.10 -5.84 2.36
CA ALA A 19 1.31 -4.78 2.95
C ALA A 19 2.05 -4.07 4.09
N VAL A 20 1.87 -2.76 4.17
CA VAL A 20 2.24 -1.92 5.31
C VAL A 20 1.05 -1.06 5.70
N THR A 21 1.02 -0.65 6.95
CA THR A 21 -0.06 0.17 7.51
C THR A 21 0.52 1.47 8.06
N GLU A 22 -0.18 2.56 7.82
CA GLU A 22 0.03 3.88 8.45
C GLU A 22 -1.15 4.23 9.37
N CYS A 23 -1.93 3.22 9.78
CA CYS A 23 -3.04 3.43 10.71
C CYS A 23 -2.47 3.73 12.11
N ILE A 24 -2.66 4.97 12.56
CA ILE A 24 -2.23 5.45 13.88
C ILE A 24 -3.36 5.51 14.91
N GLU A 25 -4.60 5.26 14.49
CA GLU A 25 -5.79 5.44 15.31
C GLU A 25 -6.14 4.17 16.11
N GLU A 26 -6.54 4.34 17.37
CA GLU A 26 -7.06 3.28 18.24
C GLU A 26 -8.59 3.28 18.23
N ILE A 27 -9.16 2.96 17.07
CA ILE A 27 -10.60 3.01 16.78
C ILE A 27 -11.17 1.60 16.55
N PRO A 28 -12.49 1.40 16.69
CA PRO A 28 -13.14 0.13 16.40
C PRO A 28 -13.24 -0.18 14.91
N CYS A 29 -12.09 -0.34 14.26
CA CYS A 29 -11.94 -0.68 12.86
C CYS A 29 -11.09 -1.95 12.70
N ASN A 30 -11.66 -2.97 12.07
CA ASN A 30 -10.97 -4.23 11.75
C ASN A 30 -11.13 -4.63 10.27
N VAL A 31 -11.46 -3.67 9.39
CA VAL A 31 -11.78 -3.94 7.98
C VAL A 31 -10.62 -4.63 7.25
N CYS A 32 -9.38 -4.17 7.48
CA CYS A 32 -8.18 -4.78 6.89
C CYS A 32 -7.96 -6.24 7.34
N GLN A 33 -8.26 -6.58 8.60
CA GLN A 33 -8.23 -7.94 9.11
C GLN A 33 -9.31 -8.79 8.42
N SER A 34 -10.56 -8.32 8.43
CA SER A 34 -11.72 -9.05 7.90
C SER A 34 -11.60 -9.35 6.40
N LEU A 35 -10.93 -8.48 5.64
CA LEU A 35 -10.75 -8.62 4.20
C LEU A 35 -9.53 -9.47 3.80
N CYS A 36 -8.61 -9.76 4.72
CA CYS A 36 -7.36 -10.43 4.36
C CYS A 36 -7.60 -11.92 4.06
N PRO A 37 -7.48 -12.39 2.80
CA PRO A 37 -7.82 -13.77 2.43
C PRO A 37 -6.87 -14.80 3.06
N VAL A 38 -5.65 -14.37 3.39
CA VAL A 38 -4.58 -15.19 3.97
C VAL A 38 -4.40 -14.96 5.47
N LYS A 39 -5.29 -14.20 6.10
CA LYS A 39 -5.28 -13.89 7.55
C LYS A 39 -3.90 -13.40 8.04
N ALA A 40 -3.27 -12.55 7.25
CA ALA A 40 -1.97 -11.94 7.55
C ALA A 40 -2.09 -10.68 8.41
N ILE A 41 -3.29 -10.18 8.68
CA ILE A 41 -3.52 -8.94 9.43
C ILE A 41 -4.35 -9.26 10.66
N GLU A 42 -3.90 -8.81 11.82
CA GLU A 42 -4.57 -8.97 13.10
C GLU A 42 -4.75 -7.61 13.79
N VAL A 43 -5.90 -7.40 14.40
CA VAL A 43 -6.28 -6.22 15.18
C VAL A 43 -6.63 -6.70 16.59
N GLU A 44 -5.78 -6.34 17.55
CA GLU A 44 -5.91 -6.80 18.94
C GLU A 44 -7.07 -6.08 19.65
N GLY A 45 -8.05 -6.85 20.12
CA GLY A 45 -9.22 -6.31 20.83
C GLY A 45 -10.11 -5.43 19.96
N LEU A 46 -10.89 -4.54 20.60
CA LEU A 46 -11.85 -3.68 19.90
C LEU A 46 -11.23 -2.42 19.30
N ARG A 47 -10.03 -2.00 19.70
CA ARG A 47 -9.42 -0.71 19.29
C ARG A 47 -7.94 -0.84 18.93
N GLY A 48 -7.45 -2.07 18.76
CA GLY A 48 -6.05 -2.29 18.44
C GLY A 48 -5.65 -1.71 17.09
N ARG A 49 -4.35 -1.47 16.93
CA ARG A 49 -3.78 -1.13 15.63
C ARG A 49 -3.50 -2.42 14.84
N PRO A 50 -3.61 -2.39 13.49
CA PRO A 50 -3.30 -3.55 12.68
C PRO A 50 -1.85 -3.98 12.84
N ARG A 51 -1.62 -5.27 13.11
CA ARG A 51 -0.31 -5.94 13.03
C ARG A 51 -0.32 -6.86 11.81
N ILE A 52 0.78 -6.88 11.07
CA ILE A 52 0.88 -7.63 9.82
C ILE A 52 1.93 -8.74 9.97
N ASP A 53 1.51 -9.98 9.77
CA ASP A 53 2.38 -11.13 9.56
C ASP A 53 2.79 -11.19 8.09
N TRP A 54 3.94 -10.59 7.76
CA TRP A 54 4.43 -10.53 6.40
C TRP A 54 4.83 -11.88 5.81
N SER A 55 5.05 -12.91 6.64
CA SER A 55 5.32 -14.26 6.13
C SER A 55 4.14 -14.78 5.32
N LYS A 56 2.91 -14.50 5.78
CA LYS A 56 1.64 -14.86 5.12
C LYS A 56 1.19 -13.87 4.06
N CYS A 57 1.66 -12.62 4.12
CA CYS A 57 1.21 -11.58 3.19
C CYS A 57 1.59 -11.92 1.74
N ILE A 58 0.59 -11.96 0.86
CA ILE A 58 0.75 -12.23 -0.58
C ILE A 58 0.71 -10.95 -1.44
N GLY A 59 0.69 -9.77 -0.83
CA GLY A 59 0.72 -8.49 -1.57
C GLY A 59 -0.48 -8.24 -2.47
N CYS A 60 -1.65 -8.80 -2.17
CA CYS A 60 -2.82 -8.75 -3.07
C CYS A 60 -3.53 -7.38 -3.12
N GLY A 61 -3.33 -6.52 -2.12
CA GLY A 61 -3.86 -5.16 -2.10
C GLY A 61 -5.33 -4.99 -1.74
N VAL A 62 -6.05 -6.07 -1.37
CA VAL A 62 -7.46 -5.95 -0.95
C VAL A 62 -7.64 -5.08 0.30
N CYS A 63 -6.68 -5.13 1.22
CA CYS A 63 -6.67 -4.25 2.40
C CYS A 63 -6.48 -2.77 2.04
N VAL A 64 -5.83 -2.48 0.91
CA VAL A 64 -5.66 -1.11 0.39
C VAL A 64 -6.99 -0.56 -0.09
N GLY A 65 -7.67 -1.29 -0.98
CA GLY A 65 -8.96 -0.86 -1.54
C GLY A 65 -10.11 -0.89 -0.54
N GLY A 66 -10.03 -1.71 0.50
CA GLY A 66 -11.05 -1.79 1.54
C GLY A 66 -10.87 -0.82 2.71
N CYS A 67 -9.73 -0.15 2.83
CA CYS A 67 -9.46 0.70 4.00
C CYS A 67 -10.23 2.03 3.90
N PRO A 68 -11.21 2.30 4.78
CA PRO A 68 -11.95 3.55 4.74
C PRO A 68 -11.08 4.77 5.09
N GLY A 69 -10.01 4.57 5.86
CA GLY A 69 -9.05 5.62 6.20
C GLY A 69 -7.86 5.75 5.23
N GLN A 70 -7.85 4.98 4.13
CA GLN A 70 -6.76 4.97 3.13
C GLN A 70 -5.35 4.83 3.74
N ALA A 71 -5.25 4.11 4.86
CA ALA A 71 -4.01 3.97 5.63
C ALA A 71 -3.22 2.70 5.30
N MET A 72 -3.70 1.89 4.35
CA MET A 72 -3.05 0.66 3.93
C MET A 72 -2.33 0.88 2.61
N PHE A 73 -1.08 0.42 2.52
CA PHE A 73 -0.27 0.49 1.31
C PHE A 73 0.40 -0.86 1.06
N LEU A 74 0.97 -1.02 -0.13
CA LEU A 74 1.90 -2.10 -0.42
C LEU A 74 3.26 -1.50 -0.74
N VAL A 75 4.32 -2.17 -0.30
CA VAL A 75 5.70 -1.78 -0.59
C VAL A 75 6.52 -3.05 -0.82
N GLY A 76 7.47 -3.00 -1.73
CA GLY A 76 8.32 -4.14 -2.01
C GLY A 76 9.30 -3.91 -3.14
N ARG A 77 10.10 -4.93 -3.39
CA ARG A 77 10.91 -5.04 -4.58
C ARG A 77 10.59 -6.36 -5.28
N ASP A 78 10.15 -6.29 -6.53
CA ASP A 78 10.04 -7.46 -7.40
C ASP A 78 11.32 -7.64 -8.24
N SER A 79 11.34 -8.62 -9.14
CA SER A 79 12.51 -8.89 -10.01
C SER A 79 12.91 -7.73 -10.92
N ASN A 80 12.03 -6.75 -11.12
CA ASN A 80 12.20 -5.64 -12.06
C ASN A 80 12.36 -4.27 -11.35
N GLY A 81 12.13 -4.18 -10.04
CA GLY A 81 12.35 -2.94 -9.28
C GLY A 81 11.39 -2.73 -8.10
N TYR A 82 11.36 -1.51 -7.59
CA TYR A 82 10.57 -1.14 -6.42
C TYR A 82 9.12 -0.84 -6.77
N VAL A 83 8.19 -1.32 -5.95
CA VAL A 83 6.75 -1.20 -6.21
C VAL A 83 6.06 -0.61 -4.99
N VAL A 84 5.17 0.34 -5.24
CA VAL A 84 4.23 0.86 -4.25
C VAL A 84 2.81 0.55 -4.72
N GLY A 85 1.99 -0.03 -3.84
CA GLY A 85 0.55 -0.17 -4.02
C GLY A 85 -0.19 0.85 -3.17
N LEU A 86 -1.08 1.63 -3.78
CA LEU A 86 -1.77 2.74 -3.12
C LEU A 86 -3.25 2.80 -3.52
N PRO A 87 -4.12 3.35 -2.66
CA PRO A 87 -5.51 3.63 -3.00
C PRO A 87 -5.58 4.87 -3.91
N TYR A 88 -6.53 4.88 -4.84
CA TYR A 88 -6.74 5.98 -5.77
C TYR A 88 -8.23 6.20 -6.02
N GLU A 89 -8.70 7.41 -5.73
CA GLU A 89 -10.12 7.81 -5.82
C GLU A 89 -10.29 9.12 -6.60
N PHE A 90 -9.42 9.36 -7.57
CA PHE A 90 -9.45 10.56 -8.42
C PHE A 90 -9.74 10.21 -9.88
N LEU A 91 -9.91 11.26 -10.70
CA LEU A 91 -9.99 11.17 -12.15
C LEU A 91 -8.82 11.97 -12.76
N PRO A 92 -8.31 11.58 -13.94
CA PRO A 92 -8.70 10.42 -14.74
C PRO A 92 -8.23 9.09 -14.13
N ARG A 93 -8.94 7.99 -14.44
CA ARG A 93 -8.61 6.66 -13.90
C ARG A 93 -7.31 6.13 -14.54
N PRO A 94 -6.29 5.71 -13.76
CA PRO A 94 -5.06 5.15 -14.30
C PRO A 94 -5.30 3.80 -14.97
N ARG A 95 -4.49 3.49 -15.97
CA ARG A 95 -4.42 2.21 -16.68
C ARG A 95 -3.01 1.65 -16.61
N ARG A 96 -2.91 0.34 -16.74
CA ARG A 96 -1.60 -0.33 -16.85
C ARG A 96 -0.80 0.27 -18.01
N GLY A 97 0.46 0.59 -17.76
CA GLY A 97 1.39 1.23 -18.70
C GLY A 97 1.39 2.76 -18.66
N ASP A 98 0.46 3.40 -17.93
CA ASP A 98 0.49 4.86 -17.79
C ASP A 98 1.73 5.33 -17.02
N VAL A 99 2.39 6.38 -17.54
CA VAL A 99 3.45 7.09 -16.83
C VAL A 99 2.83 8.21 -16.02
N VAL A 100 2.92 8.11 -14.71
CA VAL A 100 2.25 9.00 -13.75
C VAL A 100 3.26 9.84 -12.96
N GLU A 101 2.81 10.98 -12.46
CA GLU A 101 3.57 11.77 -11.50
C GLU A 101 3.37 11.17 -10.11
N LEU A 102 4.47 10.92 -9.40
CA LEU A 102 4.46 10.35 -8.06
C LEU A 102 4.34 11.48 -7.05
N LEU A 103 3.45 11.32 -6.07
CA LEU A 103 3.19 12.32 -5.04
C LEU A 103 3.50 11.78 -3.65
N ASN A 104 3.99 12.65 -2.77
CA ASN A 104 4.14 12.33 -1.35
C ASN A 104 2.84 12.56 -0.55
N ARG A 105 2.92 12.41 0.78
CA ARG A 105 1.79 12.60 1.72
C ARG A 105 1.21 14.01 1.72
N ARG A 106 1.97 15.02 1.27
CA ARG A 106 1.52 16.41 1.11
C ARG A 106 0.91 16.67 -0.27
N GLY A 107 0.92 15.70 -1.18
CA GLY A 107 0.50 15.90 -2.56
C GLY A 107 1.55 16.60 -3.44
N GLU A 108 2.79 16.71 -2.94
CA GLU A 108 3.90 17.34 -3.67
C GLU A 108 4.50 16.34 -4.67
N PRO A 109 4.80 16.76 -5.91
CA PRO A 109 5.49 15.91 -6.88
C PRO A 109 6.90 15.54 -6.41
N VAL A 110 7.20 14.23 -6.39
CA VAL A 110 8.51 13.70 -5.98
C VAL A 110 9.22 12.90 -7.08
N GLY A 111 8.53 12.59 -8.18
CA GLY A 111 9.12 11.85 -9.29
C GLY A 111 8.10 11.38 -10.32
N ARG A 112 8.51 10.41 -11.13
CA ARG A 112 7.64 9.74 -12.11
C ARG A 112 7.72 8.23 -11.93
N GLY A 113 6.63 7.54 -12.23
CA GLY A 113 6.54 6.09 -12.14
C GLY A 113 5.62 5.51 -13.19
N GLU A 114 5.61 4.18 -13.31
CA GLU A 114 4.81 3.45 -14.29
C GLU A 114 3.75 2.59 -13.58
N VAL A 115 2.50 2.68 -14.03
CA VAL A 115 1.42 1.88 -13.49
C VAL A 115 1.55 0.43 -13.96
N LEU A 116 1.76 -0.50 -13.02
CA LEU A 116 1.95 -1.92 -13.29
C LEU A 116 0.63 -2.69 -13.31
N ARG A 117 -0.26 -2.37 -12.38
CA ARG A 117 -1.53 -3.07 -12.18
C ARG A 117 -2.55 -2.12 -11.56
N VAL A 118 -3.78 -2.23 -12.02
CA VAL A 118 -4.94 -1.54 -11.45
C VAL A 118 -6.07 -2.54 -11.27
N PHE A 119 -6.74 -2.51 -10.14
CA PHE A 119 -8.04 -3.16 -9.97
C PHE A 119 -8.94 -2.31 -9.08
N GLU A 120 -10.25 -2.53 -9.16
CA GLU A 120 -11.23 -1.81 -8.35
C GLU A 120 -11.73 -2.69 -7.21
N MET A 121 -11.88 -2.09 -6.03
CA MET A 121 -12.51 -2.70 -4.88
C MET A 121 -13.30 -1.64 -4.13
N ASN A 122 -14.61 -1.84 -3.98
CA ASN A 122 -15.50 -0.89 -3.31
C ASN A 122 -15.38 0.56 -3.82
N LYS A 123 -15.38 0.76 -5.15
CA LYS A 123 -15.18 2.06 -5.85
C LYS A 123 -13.78 2.69 -5.69
N THR A 124 -12.92 2.16 -4.84
CA THR A 124 -11.52 2.57 -4.72
C THR A 124 -10.66 1.79 -5.71
N LEU A 125 -9.84 2.48 -6.50
CA LEU A 125 -8.82 1.82 -7.32
C LEU A 125 -7.61 1.49 -6.47
N VAL A 126 -7.10 0.27 -6.58
CA VAL A 126 -5.81 -0.13 -6.04
C VAL A 126 -4.80 -0.11 -7.18
N VAL A 127 -3.82 0.77 -7.07
CA VAL A 127 -2.84 1.04 -8.12
C VAL A 127 -1.46 0.61 -7.65
N TYR A 128 -0.83 -0.29 -8.41
CA TYR A 128 0.56 -0.69 -8.23
C TYR A 128 1.39 0.13 -9.19
N VAL A 129 2.35 0.88 -8.67
CA VAL A 129 3.23 1.75 -9.44
C VAL A 129 4.69 1.40 -9.19
N ARG A 130 5.45 1.32 -10.28
CA ARG A 130 6.91 1.21 -10.25
C ARG A 130 7.48 2.56 -9.86
N VAL A 131 8.37 2.56 -8.87
CA VAL A 131 8.99 3.77 -8.32
C VAL A 131 10.51 3.65 -8.28
N PRO A 132 11.25 4.78 -8.29
CA PRO A 132 12.65 4.80 -7.87
C PRO A 132 12.81 4.30 -6.43
N GLY A 133 13.90 3.58 -6.14
CA GLY A 133 14.07 2.90 -4.85
C GLY A 133 14.17 3.87 -3.67
N GLU A 134 14.77 5.04 -3.89
CA GLU A 134 14.87 6.13 -2.94
C GLU A 134 13.51 6.75 -2.57
N LEU A 135 12.48 6.57 -3.41
CA LEU A 135 11.14 7.14 -3.20
C LEU A 135 10.14 6.14 -2.60
N LEU A 136 10.54 4.89 -2.37
CA LEU A 136 9.67 3.80 -1.87
C LEU A 136 8.82 4.19 -0.64
N TRP A 137 9.43 4.87 0.33
CA TRP A 137 8.78 5.27 1.58
C TRP A 137 8.12 6.66 1.51
N GLU A 138 8.41 7.42 0.44
CA GLU A 138 7.92 8.78 0.22
C GLU A 138 6.61 8.77 -0.58
N VAL A 139 6.51 7.95 -1.62
CA VAL A 139 5.35 7.89 -2.52
C VAL A 139 4.13 7.35 -1.77
N ARG A 140 3.05 8.14 -1.76
CA ARG A 140 1.76 7.76 -1.17
C ARG A 140 0.55 8.10 -2.03
N SER A 141 0.75 8.77 -3.15
CA SER A 141 -0.29 9.03 -4.14
C SER A 141 0.33 9.21 -5.54
N ILE A 142 -0.52 9.32 -6.55
CA ILE A 142 -0.14 9.59 -7.94
C ILE A 142 -1.05 10.64 -8.55
N ARG A 143 -0.56 11.31 -9.59
CA ARG A 143 -1.36 12.16 -10.47
C ARG A 143 -1.28 11.62 -11.90
N VAL A 144 -2.46 11.33 -12.43
CA VAL A 144 -2.66 10.93 -13.83
C VAL A 144 -2.94 12.20 -14.63
N LYS A 145 -2.25 12.37 -15.75
CA LYS A 145 -2.44 13.49 -16.67
C LYS A 145 -3.25 13.04 -17.88
#